data_AF-A0A9Q0XYY8-F1
#
_entry.id   AF-A0A9Q0XYY8-F1
#
_cell.length_a   1.000
_cell.length_b   1.000
_cell.length_c   1.000
_cell.angle_alpha   90.00
_cell.angle_beta   90.00
_cell.angle_gamma   90.00
#
_symmetry.space_group_name_H-M   'P 1'
#
loop_
_entity.id
_entity.type
_entity.pdbx_description
1 polymer ?
#
loop_
_entity_poly.entity_id
_entity_poly.type
_entity_poly.pdbx_seq_one_letter_code
_entity_poly.pdbx_strand_id
1 'polypeptide(L)'
;DAPNEQAQCMFVTYILTACLTAIVRGEDELHLPQTKAQLVAEVVAVLEQVVAEPTPGNILPCALVALHHLSKMKPHTPWELEDRFLSLAIHAVLRLEEPSYDYVGQVGP
;
A
#
# COMPACT_ATOMS: atom_id res chain seq x y z
N ASP A 1 11.04 14.72 2.53
CA ASP A 1 11.00 14.42 3.97
C ASP A 1 11.28 12.94 4.25
N ALA A 2 12.55 12.58 4.49
CA ALA A 2 12.94 11.20 4.83
C ALA A 2 12.29 10.58 6.10
N PRO A 3 11.92 11.34 7.16
CA PRO A 3 11.31 10.74 8.35
C PRO A 3 9.86 10.26 8.10
N ASN A 4 9.16 10.81 7.10
CA ASN A 4 7.78 10.42 6.78
C ASN A 4 7.74 9.06 6.07
N GLU A 5 8.63 8.84 5.09
CA GLU A 5 8.70 7.58 4.33
C GLU A 5 9.06 6.38 5.20
N GLN A 6 10.01 6.55 6.13
CA GLN A 6 10.41 5.46 7.02
C GLN A 6 9.29 5.07 7.99
N ALA A 7 8.53 6.04 8.49
CA ALA A 7 7.36 5.79 9.34
C ALA A 7 6.27 5.03 8.57
N GLN A 8 6.00 5.42 7.32
CA GLN A 8 5.04 4.74 6.45
C GLN A 8 5.45 3.31 6.13
N CYS A 9 6.73 3.10 5.81
CA CYS A 9 7.28 1.78 5.55
C CYS A 9 7.16 0.87 6.78
N MET A 10 7.50 1.37 7.97
CA MET A 10 7.32 0.63 9.23
C MET A 10 5.86 0.31 9.50
N PHE A 11 4.96 1.27 9.28
CA PHE A 11 3.53 1.08 9.46
C PHE A 11 2.97 -0.01 8.53
N VAL A 12 3.21 0.09 7.22
CA VAL A 12 2.74 -0.91 6.25
C VAL A 12 3.32 -2.29 6.55
N THR A 13 4.59 -2.36 6.92
CA THR A 13 5.26 -3.63 7.30
C THR A 13 4.63 -4.24 8.55
N TYR A 14 4.28 -3.41 9.54
CA TYR A 14 3.59 -3.84 10.75
C TYR A 14 2.22 -4.44 10.44
N ILE A 15 1.41 -3.77 9.60
CA ILE A 15 0.09 -4.25 9.19
C ILE A 15 0.20 -5.56 8.39
N LEU A 16 1.14 -5.63 7.45
CA LEU A 16 1.38 -6.84 6.69
C LEU A 16 1.77 -8.02 7.61
N THR A 17 2.66 -7.76 8.58
CA THR A 17 3.10 -8.78 9.54
C THR A 17 1.95 -9.24 10.44
N ALA A 18 1.10 -8.31 10.91
CA ALA A 18 -0.08 -8.65 11.70
C ALA A 18 -1.05 -9.51 10.90
N CYS A 19 -1.30 -9.15 9.63
CA CYS A 19 -2.14 -9.91 8.72
C CYS A 19 -1.62 -11.35 8.53
N LEU A 20 -0.34 -11.49 8.19
CA LEU A 20 0.28 -12.80 7.99
C LEU A 20 0.26 -13.64 9.27
N THR A 21 0.46 -13.01 10.43
CA THR A 21 0.42 -13.70 11.73
C THR A 21 -0.97 -14.26 12.02
N ALA A 22 -2.03 -13.47 11.81
CA ALA A 22 -3.41 -13.93 11.98
C ALA A 22 -3.72 -15.09 11.01
N ILE A 23 -3.34 -14.96 9.74
CA ILE A 23 -3.53 -16.02 8.72
C ILE A 23 -2.83 -17.32 9.12
N VAL A 24 -1.58 -17.25 9.58
CA VAL A 24 -0.81 -18.43 10.02
C VAL A 24 -1.46 -19.09 11.25
N ARG A 25 -2.14 -18.32 12.09
CA ARG A 25 -2.91 -18.83 13.25
C ARG A 25 -4.29 -19.37 12.89
N GLY A 26 -4.73 -19.21 11.63
CA GLY A 26 -6.08 -19.56 11.21
C GLY A 26 -7.15 -18.57 11.70
N GLU A 27 -6.74 -17.37 12.09
CA GLU A 27 -7.62 -16.28 12.50
C GLU A 27 -8.10 -15.52 11.24
N ASP A 28 -9.37 -15.11 11.25
CA ASP A 28 -9.95 -14.26 10.22
C ASP A 28 -10.15 -12.81 10.67
N GLU A 29 -9.78 -12.47 11.91
CA GLU A 29 -9.86 -11.12 12.48
C GLU A 29 -8.49 -10.62 12.95
N LEU A 30 -8.28 -9.30 12.91
CA LEU A 30 -7.09 -8.67 13.47
C LEU A 30 -7.35 -8.21 14.91
N HIS A 31 -6.58 -8.76 15.84
CA HIS A 31 -6.59 -8.35 17.24
C HIS A 31 -5.58 -7.22 17.49
N LEU A 32 -5.89 -6.03 16.97
CA LEU A 32 -5.08 -4.82 17.10
C LEU A 32 -5.83 -3.73 17.88
N PRO A 33 -5.12 -2.74 18.47
CA PRO A 33 -5.77 -1.62 19.17
C PRO A 33 -6.67 -0.78 18.24
N GLN A 34 -6.30 -0.66 16.97
CA GLN A 34 -7.08 -0.02 15.93
C GLN A 34 -8.09 -0.97 15.29
N THR A 35 -9.24 -0.44 14.90
CA THR A 35 -10.23 -1.18 14.11
C THR A 35 -9.73 -1.44 12.69
N LYS A 36 -10.20 -2.52 12.05
CA LYS A 36 -9.85 -2.84 10.66
C LYS A 36 -10.12 -1.67 9.71
N ALA A 37 -11.23 -0.94 9.90
CA ALA A 37 -11.58 0.21 9.09
C ALA A 37 -10.56 1.35 9.21
N GLN A 38 -10.06 1.63 10.43
CA GLN A 38 -8.99 2.61 10.64
C GLN A 38 -7.70 2.17 9.94
N LEU A 39 -7.32 0.89 10.08
CA LEU A 39 -6.14 0.35 9.43
C LEU A 39 -6.22 0.45 7.90
N VAL A 40 -7.36 0.10 7.31
CA VAL A 40 -7.60 0.26 5.86
C VAL A 40 -7.47 1.73 5.45
N ALA A 41 -8.10 2.65 6.19
CA ALA A 41 -8.05 4.08 5.88
C ALA A 41 -6.62 4.62 5.93
N GLU A 42 -5.83 4.22 6.92
CA GLU A 42 -4.42 4.62 7.06
C GLU A 42 -3.55 4.05 5.93
N VAL A 43 -3.71 2.78 5.54
CA VAL A 43 -2.95 2.22 4.41
C VAL A 43 -3.37 2.85 3.08
N VAL A 44 -4.65 3.19 2.90
CA VAL A 44 -5.13 3.95 1.75
C VAL A 44 -4.48 5.34 1.70
N ALA A 45 -4.37 6.04 2.82
CA ALA A 45 -3.70 7.34 2.86
C ALA A 45 -2.20 7.24 2.50
N VAL A 46 -1.52 6.16 2.91
CA VAL A 46 -0.14 5.88 2.46
C VAL A 46 -0.10 5.67 0.96
N LEU A 47 -1.01 4.87 0.39
CA LEU A 47 -1.07 4.65 -1.06
C LEU A 47 -1.28 5.94 -1.84
N GLU A 48 -2.18 6.82 -1.38
CA GLU A 48 -2.43 8.10 -2.04
C GLU A 48 -1.19 8.97 -2.10
N GLN A 49 -0.41 9.01 -1.01
CA GLN A 49 0.84 9.76 -0.97
C GLN A 49 1.88 9.16 -1.91
N VAL A 50 2.07 7.84 -1.86
CA VAL A 50 3.05 7.13 -2.71
C VAL A 50 2.67 7.23 -4.19
N VAL A 51 1.39 7.26 -4.51
CA VAL A 51 0.89 7.41 -5.88
C VAL A 51 1.08 8.85 -6.38
N ALA A 52 0.82 9.84 -5.53
CA ALA A 52 0.98 11.26 -5.85
C ALA A 52 2.46 11.61 -6.07
N GLU A 53 3.32 11.15 -5.18
CA GLU A 53 4.77 11.34 -5.19
C GLU A 53 5.46 9.97 -5.23
N PRO A 54 5.77 9.45 -6.44
CA PRO A 54 6.37 8.15 -6.62
C PRO A 54 7.66 8.03 -5.81
N THR A 55 7.60 7.24 -4.74
CA THR A 55 8.74 6.99 -3.87
C THR A 55 9.42 5.69 -4.30
N PRO A 56 10.75 5.70 -4.55
CA PRO A 56 11.46 4.48 -4.87
C PRO A 56 11.42 3.52 -3.67
N GLY A 57 11.05 2.26 -3.91
CA GLY A 57 11.14 1.21 -2.91
C GLY A 57 9.90 0.30 -2.84
N ASN A 58 9.82 -0.46 -1.74
CA ASN A 58 8.84 -1.52 -1.58
C ASN A 58 7.53 -1.06 -0.91
N ILE A 59 7.36 0.23 -0.63
CA ILE A 59 6.19 0.73 0.12
C ILE A 59 4.89 0.46 -0.65
N LEU A 60 4.86 0.81 -1.94
CA LEU A 60 3.70 0.57 -2.81
C LEU A 60 3.29 -0.92 -2.84
N PRO A 61 4.16 -1.86 -3.25
CA PRO A 61 3.78 -3.27 -3.29
C PRO A 61 3.43 -3.81 -1.90
N CYS A 62 4.12 -3.43 -0.83
CA CYS A 62 3.77 -3.84 0.53
C CYS A 62 2.39 -3.33 0.96
N ALA A 63 2.02 -2.10 0.60
CA ALA A 63 0.74 -1.50 0.93
C ALA A 63 -0.41 -2.18 0.17
N LEU A 64 -0.21 -2.51 -1.11
CA LEU A 64 -1.18 -3.28 -1.89
C LEU A 64 -1.41 -4.68 -1.30
N VAL A 65 -0.34 -5.37 -0.90
CA VAL A 65 -0.44 -6.70 -0.28
C VAL A 65 -1.11 -6.62 1.10
N ALA A 66 -0.78 -5.60 1.91
CA ALA A 66 -1.42 -5.38 3.20
C ALA A 66 -2.95 -5.17 3.03
N LEU A 67 -3.37 -4.34 2.09
CA LEU A 67 -4.80 -4.14 1.80
C LEU A 67 -5.48 -5.40 1.26
N HIS A 68 -4.80 -6.18 0.43
CA HIS A 68 -5.32 -7.46 -0.04
C HIS A 68 -5.59 -8.43 1.12
N HIS A 69 -4.73 -8.47 2.12
CA HIS A 69 -4.98 -9.29 3.30
C HIS A 69 -6.10 -8.72 4.17
N LEU A 70 -6.11 -7.40 4.39
CA LEU A 70 -7.17 -6.73 5.14
C LEU A 70 -8.57 -6.92 4.51
N SER A 71 -8.69 -6.95 3.18
CA SER A 71 -9.98 -7.17 2.51
C SER A 71 -10.54 -8.58 2.73
N LYS A 72 -9.67 -9.57 2.94
CA LYS A 72 -10.04 -10.96 3.25
C LYS A 72 -10.36 -11.19 4.72
N MET A 73 -10.00 -10.27 5.60
CA MET A 73 -10.24 -10.36 7.04
C MET A 73 -11.59 -9.75 7.42
N LYS A 74 -12.16 -10.25 8.51
CA LYS A 74 -13.35 -9.73 9.17
C LYS A 74 -13.00 -8.56 10.10
N PRO A 75 -13.97 -7.65 10.36
CA PRO A 75 -15.26 -7.50 9.68
C PRO A 75 -15.06 -7.11 8.21
N HIS A 76 -16.05 -7.24 7.32
CA HIS A 76 -15.88 -6.83 5.92
C HIS A 76 -15.48 -5.35 5.78
N THR A 77 -14.65 -5.05 4.78
CA THR A 77 -14.28 -3.67 4.47
C THR A 77 -15.50 -2.97 3.84
N PRO A 78 -15.81 -1.71 4.23
CA PRO A 78 -16.80 -0.91 3.54
C PRO A 78 -16.50 -0.84 2.03
N TRP A 79 -17.52 -0.99 1.19
CA TRP A 79 -17.36 -1.05 -0.27
C TRP A 79 -16.72 0.24 -0.83
N GLU A 80 -16.94 1.39 -0.19
CA GLU A 80 -16.35 2.67 -0.56
C GLU A 80 -14.81 2.65 -0.42
N LEU A 81 -14.31 1.96 0.60
CA LEU A 81 -12.88 1.80 0.81
C LEU A 81 -12.28 0.76 -0.16
N GLU A 82 -13.04 -0.28 -0.52
CA GLU A 82 -12.61 -1.26 -1.52
C GLU A 82 -12.52 -0.64 -2.93
N ASP A 83 -13.51 0.18 -3.32
CA ASP A 83 -13.50 0.90 -4.60
C ASP A 83 -12.34 1.88 -4.69
N ARG A 84 -12.09 2.66 -3.63
CA ARG A 84 -10.94 3.57 -3.53
C ARG A 84 -9.61 2.82 -3.63
N PHE A 85 -9.49 1.68 -2.96
CA PHE A 85 -8.31 0.81 -3.07
C PHE A 85 -8.09 0.34 -4.51
N LEU A 86 -9.13 -0.17 -5.17
CA LEU A 86 -9.04 -0.66 -6.53
C LEU A 86 -8.58 0.44 -7.49
N SER A 87 -9.17 1.63 -7.37
CA SER A 87 -8.78 2.81 -8.15
C SER A 87 -7.31 3.17 -7.96
N LEU A 88 -6.82 3.21 -6.72
CA LEU A 88 -5.42 3.51 -6.41
C LEU A 88 -4.47 2.43 -6.92
N ALA A 89 -4.84 1.16 -6.80
CA ALA A 89 -4.05 0.04 -7.30
C ALA A 89 -3.91 0.09 -8.82
N ILE A 90 -5.00 0.37 -9.54
CA ILE A 90 -4.99 0.55 -11.00
C ILE A 90 -4.09 1.72 -11.37
N HIS A 91 -4.27 2.88 -10.73
CA HIS A 91 -3.47 4.07 -11.02
C HIS A 91 -1.98 3.85 -10.75
N ALA A 92 -1.64 3.14 -9.67
CA ALA A 92 -0.27 2.77 -9.34
C ALA A 92 0.35 1.84 -10.38
N VAL A 93 -0.37 0.83 -10.86
CA VAL A 93 0.09 -0.08 -11.92
C VAL A 93 0.30 0.67 -13.23
N LEU A 94 -0.65 1.53 -13.62
CA LEU A 94 -0.55 2.31 -14.86
C LEU A 94 0.58 3.34 -14.84
N ARG A 95 0.90 3.93 -13.68
CA ARG A 95 2.06 4.82 -13.55
C ARG A 95 3.40 4.11 -13.65
N LEU A 96 3.49 2.84 -13.22
CA LEU A 96 4.73 2.04 -13.37
C LEU A 96 5.07 1.73 -14.83
N GLU A 97 4.12 1.91 -15.76
CA GLU A 97 4.32 1.72 -17.20
C GLU A 97 4.84 2.97 -17.93
N GLU A 98 4.94 4.14 -17.28
CA GLU A 98 5.58 5.30 -17.91
C GLU A 98 7.09 5.06 -17.99
N PRO A 99 7.68 4.82 -19.19
CA PRO A 99 9.11 4.70 -19.30
C PRO A 99 9.69 6.07 -18.96
N SER A 100 10.59 6.14 -17.98
CA SER A 100 11.50 7.27 -17.91
C SER A 100 12.35 7.23 -19.18
N TYR A 101 11.93 7.96 -20.21
CA TYR A 101 12.81 8.30 -21.31
C TYR A 101 13.82 9.31 -20.75
N ASP A 102 14.80 8.81 -20.01
CA ASP A 102 16.10 9.47 -19.93
C ASP A 102 16.69 9.37 -21.33
N TYR A 103 16.32 10.34 -22.15
CA TYR A 103 17.00 10.64 -23.40
C TYR A 103 18.42 11.08 -23.00
N VAL A 104 19.30 10.10 -22.80
CA VAL A 104 20.74 10.33 -22.82
C VAL A 104 21.04 10.73 -24.26
N GLY A 105 20.95 12.03 -24.52
CA GLY A 105 21.43 12.65 -25.74
C GLY A 105 22.95 12.50 -25.80
N GLN A 106 23.41 11.31 -26.19
CA GLN A 106 24.68 11.17 -26.86
C GLN A 106 24.52 11.83 -28.23
N VAL A 107 24.89 13.10 -28.30
CA VAL A 107 25.26 13.73 -29.56
C VAL A 107 26.76 13.95 -29.50
N GLY A 108 27.51 12.95 -29.98
CA GLY A 108 28.83 13.18 -30.55
C GLY A 108 28.68 14.03 -31.82
N PRO A 109 29.71 14.82 -32.18
CA PRO A 109 30.95 14.25 -32.69
C PRO A 109 32.22 14.62 -31.90
#